data_AF-A0A915UYA5-F1
#
_entry.id   AF-A0A915UYA5-F1
#
_cell.length_a   1.000
_cell.length_b   1.000
_cell.length_c   1.000
_cell.angle_alpha   90.00
_cell.angle_beta   90.00
_cell.angle_gamma   90.00
#
_symmetry.space_group_name_H-M   'P 1'
#
loop_
_entity.id
_entity.type
_entity.pdbx_description
1 polymer ?
#
loop_
_entity_poly.entity_id
_entity_poly.type
_entity_poly.pdbx_seq_one_letter_code
_entity_poly.pdbx_strand_id
1 'polypeptide(L)'
;MSGKQETWDGQLGLFEDPSLREAPVGRPVLVFDLETQKSFEEVAGRNTRQLGMSVGVVYSFADDRFHVFYESEVHRLIDTLANAELVVGYNLLSFDYEVLRGYGEFPKGTPHTLDIMVELQQKLSFRPKLESVVQATLGEGKIGDGLQALRWYREGRLDEIAKYCQEDVRLTRDLYLYGKRNRHVLVARYSGSPIKVEVDW
;
A
#
# COMPACT_ATOMS: atom_id res chain seq x y z
N MET A 1 -32.82 21.14 11.63
CA MET A 1 -32.71 19.88 12.38
C MET A 1 -31.27 19.44 12.27
N SER A 2 -30.48 19.66 13.33
CA SER A 2 -29.06 19.33 13.38
C SER A 2 -28.93 17.82 13.50
N GLY A 3 -28.36 17.17 12.48
CA GLY A 3 -28.02 15.76 12.54
C GLY A 3 -26.97 15.57 13.63
N LYS A 4 -27.32 14.83 14.68
CA LYS A 4 -26.35 14.40 15.68
C LYS A 4 -25.28 13.60 14.96
N GLN A 5 -24.04 14.10 14.97
CA GLN A 5 -22.87 13.26 14.76
C GLN A 5 -22.91 12.16 15.82
N GLU A 6 -23.10 10.92 15.39
CA GLU A 6 -22.82 9.77 16.26
C GLU A 6 -21.32 9.75 16.52
N THR A 7 -20.94 10.24 17.70
CA THR A 7 -19.59 10.07 18.23
C THR A 7 -19.47 8.62 18.69
N TRP A 8 -18.76 7.82 17.90
CA TRP A 8 -18.38 6.47 18.26
C TRP A 8 -17.47 6.50 19.51
N ASP A 9 -17.83 5.73 20.55
CA ASP A 9 -17.29 5.82 21.91
C ASP A 9 -16.18 4.79 22.22
N GLY A 10 -15.77 4.00 21.24
CA GLY A 10 -14.74 2.99 21.42
C GLY A 10 -15.25 1.62 21.88
N GLN A 11 -16.54 1.46 22.21
CA GLN A 11 -17.07 0.16 22.62
C GLN A 11 -17.28 -0.75 21.41
N LEU A 12 -16.65 -1.93 21.41
CA LEU A 12 -17.05 -3.04 20.55
C LEU A 12 -18.53 -3.33 20.82
N GLY A 13 -19.34 -3.42 19.77
CA GLY A 13 -20.68 -4.00 19.94
C GLY A 13 -20.55 -5.39 20.55
N LEU A 14 -21.54 -5.84 21.34
CA LEU A 14 -21.57 -7.18 21.95
C LEU A 14 -21.38 -8.35 20.97
N PHE A 15 -21.36 -8.08 19.66
CA PHE A 15 -21.21 -9.02 18.56
C PHE A 15 -19.96 -8.79 17.67
N GLU A 16 -19.14 -7.77 17.93
CA GLU A 16 -17.90 -7.58 17.18
C GLU A 16 -16.78 -8.46 17.77
N ASP A 17 -16.20 -9.32 16.94
CA ASP A 17 -15.03 -10.12 17.30
C ASP A 17 -13.81 -9.19 17.49
N PRO A 18 -13.22 -9.12 18.70
CA PRO A 18 -12.04 -8.29 18.97
C PRO A 18 -10.86 -8.59 18.04
N SER A 19 -10.74 -9.82 17.54
CA SER A 19 -9.65 -10.24 16.64
C SER A 19 -9.66 -9.48 15.31
N LEU A 20 -10.80 -8.93 14.89
CA LEU A 20 -10.90 -8.12 13.67
C LEU A 20 -10.10 -6.81 13.76
N ARG A 21 -9.76 -6.37 14.99
CA ARG A 21 -8.98 -5.15 15.25
C ARG A 21 -7.50 -5.41 15.48
N GLU A 22 -7.09 -6.67 15.59
CA GLU A 22 -5.70 -7.05 15.85
C GLU A 22 -4.91 -7.24 14.55
N ALA A 23 -3.58 -7.13 14.66
CA ALA A 23 -2.69 -7.45 13.55
C ALA A 23 -2.88 -8.93 13.14
N PRO A 24 -2.91 -9.26 11.84
CA PRO A 24 -3.14 -10.63 11.37
C PRO A 24 -1.88 -11.51 11.49
N VAL A 25 -1.26 -11.52 12.67
CA VAL A 25 0.00 -12.24 12.95
C VAL A 25 -0.16 -13.73 12.65
N GLY A 26 0.82 -14.31 11.95
CA GLY A 26 0.82 -15.71 11.56
C GLY A 26 -0.08 -16.04 10.35
N ARG A 27 -0.77 -15.04 9.76
CA ARG A 27 -1.64 -15.24 8.60
C ARG A 27 -0.94 -14.89 7.29
N PRO A 28 -1.38 -15.43 6.14
CA PRO A 28 -0.82 -15.12 4.83
C PRO A 28 -1.32 -13.75 4.31
N VAL A 29 -1.18 -12.71 5.14
CA VAL A 29 -1.45 -11.32 4.77
C VAL A 29 -0.13 -10.67 4.44
N LEU A 30 -0.08 -10.02 3.28
CA LEU A 30 1.10 -9.33 2.77
C LEU A 30 0.84 -7.84 2.66
N VAL A 31 1.86 -7.02 2.90
CA VAL A 31 1.88 -5.60 2.51
C VAL A 31 2.91 -5.45 1.40
N PHE A 32 2.54 -4.79 0.31
CA PHE A 32 3.33 -4.80 -0.92
C PHE A 32 3.44 -3.40 -1.54
N ASP A 33 4.60 -3.13 -2.13
CA ASP A 33 4.91 -1.98 -2.98
C ASP A 33 6.05 -2.36 -3.96
N LEU A 34 6.16 -1.65 -5.08
CA LEU A 34 7.29 -1.78 -6.00
C LEU A 34 7.79 -0.44 -6.55
N GLU A 35 9.06 -0.44 -6.92
CA GLU A 35 9.69 0.65 -7.67
C GLU A 35 9.94 0.24 -9.12
N THR A 36 9.90 1.20 -10.03
CA THR A 36 10.01 0.94 -11.47
C THR A 36 11.42 1.18 -12.01
N GLN A 37 11.68 0.65 -13.21
CA GLN A 37 12.93 0.88 -13.94
C GLN A 37 12.88 2.16 -14.79
N LYS A 38 11.70 2.47 -15.29
CA LYS A 38 11.44 3.57 -16.23
C LYS A 38 10.35 4.47 -15.68
N SER A 39 10.42 5.74 -16.08
CA SER A 39 9.34 6.71 -15.93
C SER A 39 8.31 6.58 -17.04
N PHE A 40 7.16 7.23 -16.87
CA PHE A 40 6.15 7.34 -17.93
C PHE A 40 6.63 8.11 -19.17
N GLU A 41 7.68 8.94 -19.05
CA GLU A 41 8.26 9.68 -20.18
C GLU A 41 9.09 8.76 -21.09
N GLU A 42 9.54 7.61 -20.56
CA GLU A 42 10.39 6.64 -21.25
C GLU A 42 9.58 5.52 -21.93
N VAL A 43 8.25 5.50 -21.80
CA VAL A 43 7.39 4.44 -22.35
C VAL A 43 6.31 5.00 -23.29
N ALA A 44 5.98 4.22 -24.32
CA ALA A 44 5.01 4.64 -25.32
C ALA A 44 3.59 4.68 -24.73
N GLY A 45 2.86 5.77 -24.98
CA GLY A 45 1.45 5.88 -24.63
C GLY A 45 1.14 5.78 -23.13
N ARG A 46 2.12 6.03 -22.25
CA ARG A 46 1.99 5.88 -20.79
C ARG A 46 1.53 4.48 -20.36
N ASN A 47 1.96 3.45 -21.07
CA ASN A 47 1.63 2.07 -20.72
C ASN A 47 2.39 1.62 -19.47
N THR A 48 1.70 1.50 -18.33
CA THR A 48 2.25 1.06 -17.04
C THR A 48 2.98 -0.28 -17.13
N ARG A 49 2.51 -1.22 -17.99
CA ARG A 49 3.13 -2.54 -18.16
C ARG A 49 4.55 -2.48 -18.74
N GLN A 50 4.95 -1.36 -19.34
CA GLN A 50 6.28 -1.19 -19.95
C GLN A 50 7.31 -0.60 -18.99
N LEU A 51 6.88 -0.15 -17.80
CA LEU A 51 7.77 0.54 -16.85
C LEU A 51 8.85 -0.38 -16.27
N GLY A 52 8.55 -1.68 -16.16
CA GLY A 52 9.44 -2.68 -15.55
C GLY A 52 9.60 -2.49 -14.04
N MET A 53 9.82 -3.56 -13.31
CA MET A 53 10.09 -3.54 -11.87
C MET A 53 11.60 -3.48 -11.63
N SER A 54 12.07 -2.53 -10.83
CA SER A 54 13.46 -2.51 -10.34
C SER A 54 13.58 -3.32 -9.05
N VAL A 55 12.76 -2.99 -8.06
CA VAL A 55 12.67 -3.70 -6.77
C VAL A 55 11.20 -3.80 -6.36
N GLY A 56 10.78 -4.95 -5.86
CA GLY A 56 9.52 -5.12 -5.13
C GLY A 56 9.80 -5.50 -3.68
N VAL A 57 9.04 -4.97 -2.73
CA VAL A 57 9.18 -5.32 -1.31
C VAL A 57 7.85 -5.81 -0.76
N VAL A 58 7.91 -6.91 -0.01
CA VAL A 58 6.79 -7.48 0.71
C VAL A 58 7.10 -7.49 2.20
N TYR A 59 6.19 -7.00 3.04
CA TYR A 59 6.15 -7.39 4.45
C TYR A 59 5.14 -8.52 4.63
N SER A 60 5.54 -9.58 5.33
CA SER A 60 4.70 -10.75 5.59
C SER A 60 4.34 -10.84 7.06
N PHE A 61 3.04 -10.87 7.36
CA PHE A 61 2.55 -11.10 8.72
C PHE A 61 2.72 -12.56 9.18
N ALA A 62 2.96 -13.50 8.26
CA ALA A 62 3.16 -14.90 8.59
C ALA A 62 4.48 -15.15 9.33
N ASP A 63 5.53 -14.41 8.96
CA ASP A 63 6.89 -14.57 9.50
C ASP A 63 7.48 -13.29 10.09
N ASP A 64 6.70 -12.20 10.11
CA ASP A 64 7.07 -10.87 10.64
C ASP A 64 8.36 -10.31 10.01
N ARG A 65 8.46 -10.41 8.67
CA ARG A 65 9.67 -10.02 7.93
C ARG A 65 9.38 -9.27 6.64
N PHE A 66 10.33 -8.43 6.27
CA PHE A 66 10.43 -7.86 4.93
C PHE A 66 11.20 -8.81 4.01
N HIS A 67 10.69 -8.98 2.81
CA HIS A 67 11.26 -9.76 1.72
C HIS A 67 11.46 -8.83 0.52
N VAL A 68 12.70 -8.72 0.07
CA VAL A 68 13.06 -7.91 -1.10
C VAL A 68 13.16 -8.82 -2.32
N PHE A 69 12.59 -8.39 -3.44
CA PHE A 69 12.62 -9.08 -4.72
C PHE A 69 13.22 -8.14 -5.77
N TYR A 70 14.26 -8.59 -6.46
CA TYR A 70 14.76 -7.90 -7.64
C TYR A 70 14.02 -8.38 -8.90
N GLU A 71 14.20 -7.70 -10.03
CA GLU A 71 13.56 -8.08 -11.30
C GLU A 71 13.74 -9.56 -11.64
N SER A 72 14.92 -10.13 -11.40
CA SER A 72 15.23 -11.55 -11.66
C SER A 72 14.32 -12.52 -10.88
N GLU A 73 13.64 -12.05 -9.84
CA GLU A 73 12.74 -12.82 -8.99
C GLU A 73 11.27 -12.44 -9.19
N VAL A 74 10.93 -11.65 -10.21
CA VAL A 74 9.56 -11.11 -10.43
C VAL A 74 8.49 -12.21 -10.49
N HIS A 75 8.78 -13.36 -11.07
CA HIS A 75 7.83 -14.48 -11.10
C HIS A 75 7.60 -15.08 -9.71
N ARG A 76 8.66 -15.16 -8.87
CA ARG A 76 8.54 -15.57 -7.46
C ARG A 76 7.70 -14.57 -6.67
N LEU A 77 7.84 -13.28 -6.94
CA LEU A 77 7.00 -12.24 -6.35
C LEU A 77 5.53 -12.40 -6.79
N ILE A 78 5.25 -12.56 -8.09
CA ILE A 78 3.89 -12.77 -8.62
C ILE A 78 3.24 -13.98 -7.95
N ASP A 79 3.96 -15.11 -7.85
CA ASP A 79 3.46 -16.31 -7.17
C ASP A 79 3.22 -16.07 -5.68
N THR A 80 4.10 -15.31 -5.02
CA THR A 80 3.95 -14.96 -3.59
C THR A 80 2.66 -14.15 -3.37
N LEU A 81 2.42 -13.12 -4.18
CA LEU A 81 1.21 -12.29 -4.10
C LEU A 81 -0.06 -13.08 -4.46
N ALA A 82 0.00 -13.94 -5.48
CA ALA A 82 -1.14 -14.75 -5.91
C ALA A 82 -1.60 -15.81 -4.88
N ASN A 83 -0.72 -16.18 -3.95
CA ASN A 83 -1.00 -17.16 -2.91
C ASN A 83 -1.30 -16.54 -1.53
N ALA A 84 -1.28 -15.20 -1.42
CA ALA A 84 -1.69 -14.51 -0.21
C ALA A 84 -3.20 -14.62 0.03
N GLU A 85 -3.61 -14.61 1.29
CA GLU A 85 -5.01 -14.46 1.68
C GLU A 85 -5.52 -13.04 1.41
N LEU A 86 -4.64 -12.06 1.63
CA LEU A 86 -4.87 -10.65 1.39
C LEU A 86 -3.54 -9.97 1.05
N VAL A 87 -3.54 -9.15 0.01
CA VAL A 87 -2.47 -8.20 -0.27
C VAL A 87 -2.96 -6.80 0.05
N VAL A 88 -2.24 -6.10 0.91
CA VAL A 88 -2.49 -4.70 1.27
C VAL A 88 -1.46 -3.82 0.57
N GLY A 89 -1.90 -2.71 0.00
CA GLY A 89 -0.97 -1.73 -0.57
C GLY A 89 -1.64 -0.41 -0.90
N TYR A 90 -0.94 0.42 -1.65
CA TYR A 90 -1.40 1.76 -2.00
C TYR A 90 -1.38 1.97 -3.51
N ASN A 91 -2.56 1.98 -4.15
CA ASN A 91 -2.73 2.07 -5.60
C ASN A 91 -2.25 0.84 -6.41
N LEU A 92 -2.18 -0.33 -5.76
CA LEU A 92 -1.77 -1.60 -6.37
C LEU A 92 -2.54 -1.95 -7.64
N LEU A 93 -3.87 -1.75 -7.63
CA LEU A 93 -4.74 -2.22 -8.72
C LEU A 93 -4.50 -1.47 -10.03
N SER A 94 -4.13 -0.19 -9.95
CA SER A 94 -3.96 0.66 -11.13
C SER A 94 -2.50 0.92 -11.51
N PHE A 95 -1.56 0.50 -10.65
CA PHE A 95 -0.14 0.73 -10.85
C PHE A 95 0.68 -0.55 -10.71
N ASP A 96 0.97 -1.01 -9.50
CA ASP A 96 1.91 -2.10 -9.23
C ASP A 96 1.54 -3.39 -9.96
N TYR A 97 0.27 -3.79 -9.91
CA TYR A 97 -0.20 -4.97 -10.61
C TYR A 97 -0.14 -4.81 -12.13
N GLU A 98 -0.31 -3.60 -12.66
CA GLU A 98 -0.11 -3.37 -14.10
C GLU A 98 1.38 -3.47 -14.47
N VAL A 99 2.29 -2.98 -13.62
CA VAL A 99 3.74 -3.19 -13.83
C VAL A 99 4.06 -4.69 -13.85
N LEU A 100 3.55 -5.46 -12.87
CA LEU A 100 3.76 -6.91 -12.80
C LEU A 100 3.12 -7.66 -13.99
N ARG A 101 1.98 -7.21 -14.49
CA ARG A 101 1.35 -7.73 -15.72
C ARG A 101 2.18 -7.51 -16.98
N GLY A 102 3.21 -6.67 -16.93
CA GLY A 102 4.25 -6.60 -17.95
C GLY A 102 5.12 -7.86 -18.04
N TYR A 103 5.20 -8.63 -16.95
CA TYR A 103 5.96 -9.88 -16.85
C TYR A 103 5.09 -11.14 -16.98
N GLY A 104 3.80 -11.03 -16.69
CA GLY A 104 2.83 -12.13 -16.84
C GLY A 104 1.56 -11.90 -16.02
N GLU A 105 0.51 -12.62 -16.34
CA GLU A 105 -0.74 -12.57 -15.56
C GLU A 105 -0.62 -13.37 -14.25
N PHE A 106 -1.39 -12.98 -13.24
CA PHE A 106 -1.44 -13.71 -11.97
C PHE A 106 -2.12 -15.09 -12.17
N PRO A 107 -1.53 -16.19 -11.69
CA PRO A 107 -2.01 -17.56 -11.96
C PRO A 107 -3.47 -17.83 -11.55
N LYS A 108 -3.96 -17.14 -10.52
CA LYS A 108 -5.33 -17.30 -9.96
C LYS A 108 -6.22 -16.09 -10.22
N GLY A 109 -5.84 -15.24 -11.17
CA GLY A 109 -6.42 -13.91 -11.34
C GLY A 109 -5.86 -12.90 -10.34
N THR A 110 -6.40 -11.67 -10.37
CA THR A 110 -5.97 -10.59 -9.45
C THR A 110 -6.05 -11.07 -8.00
N PRO A 111 -4.99 -10.90 -7.18
CA PRO A 111 -5.02 -11.24 -5.76
C PRO A 111 -6.15 -10.55 -5.02
N HIS A 112 -6.67 -11.18 -3.97
CA HIS A 112 -7.59 -10.51 -3.05
C HIS A 112 -6.84 -9.34 -2.39
N THR A 113 -7.33 -8.12 -2.60
CA THR A 113 -6.53 -6.90 -2.39
C THR A 113 -7.29 -5.85 -1.59
N LEU A 114 -6.65 -5.32 -0.56
CA LEU A 114 -6.99 -4.05 0.06
C LEU A 114 -6.10 -2.96 -0.55
N ASP A 115 -6.65 -2.23 -1.52
CA ASP A 115 -6.01 -1.04 -2.09
C ASP A 115 -6.48 0.19 -1.33
N ILE A 116 -5.64 0.67 -0.41
CA ILE A 116 -5.99 1.75 0.53
C ILE A 116 -6.37 3.03 -0.24
N MET A 117 -5.66 3.35 -1.33
CA MET A 117 -5.95 4.54 -2.11
C MET A 117 -7.35 4.46 -2.74
N VAL A 118 -7.71 3.30 -3.29
CA VAL A 118 -9.00 3.08 -3.94
C VAL A 118 -10.14 3.19 -2.92
N GLU A 119 -10.01 2.55 -1.76
CA GLU A 119 -11.06 2.63 -0.73
C GLU A 119 -11.24 4.06 -0.21
N LEU A 120 -10.15 4.78 0.05
CA LEU A 120 -10.24 6.17 0.47
C LEU A 120 -10.80 7.07 -0.64
N GLN A 121 -10.43 6.83 -1.90
CA GLN A 121 -10.97 7.58 -3.04
C GLN A 121 -12.49 7.47 -3.11
N GLN A 122 -13.05 6.27 -2.89
CA GLN A 122 -14.50 6.05 -2.90
C GLN A 122 -15.22 6.88 -1.84
N LYS A 123 -14.54 7.20 -0.72
CA LYS A 123 -15.10 7.98 0.40
C LYS A 123 -14.84 9.49 0.28
N LEU A 124 -13.78 9.90 -0.42
CA LEU A 124 -13.29 11.28 -0.45
C LEU A 124 -13.54 12.02 -1.78
N SER A 125 -13.97 11.33 -2.84
CA SER A 125 -14.15 11.88 -4.20
C SER A 125 -12.87 12.43 -4.86
N PHE A 126 -11.71 12.28 -4.24
CA PHE A 126 -10.38 12.56 -4.80
C PHE A 126 -9.41 11.45 -4.40
N ARG A 127 -8.27 11.34 -5.08
CA ARG A 127 -7.21 10.38 -4.74
C ARG A 127 -6.25 11.01 -3.72
N PRO A 128 -6.27 10.60 -2.44
CA PRO A 128 -5.27 11.08 -1.49
C PRO A 128 -3.90 10.50 -1.83
N LYS A 129 -2.83 11.26 -1.57
CA LYS A 129 -1.46 10.74 -1.59
C LYS A 129 -1.19 9.95 -0.31
N LEU A 130 -0.43 8.86 -0.40
CA LEU A 130 -0.04 8.05 0.77
C LEU A 130 0.52 8.94 1.89
N GLU A 131 1.47 9.82 1.57
CA GLU A 131 2.08 10.76 2.52
C GLU A 131 1.05 11.62 3.25
N SER A 132 0.03 12.12 2.56
CA SER A 132 -1.03 12.94 3.18
C SER A 132 -1.89 12.16 4.16
N VAL A 133 -2.03 10.84 3.99
CA VAL A 133 -2.76 9.97 4.91
C VAL A 133 -1.86 9.56 6.08
N VAL A 134 -0.63 9.14 5.78
CA VAL A 134 0.37 8.73 6.77
C VAL A 134 0.70 9.86 7.73
N GLN A 135 1.00 11.07 7.22
CA GLN A 135 1.32 12.22 8.06
C GLN A 135 0.16 12.61 8.95
N ALA A 136 -1.07 12.61 8.43
CA ALA A 136 -2.23 12.98 9.22
C ALA A 136 -2.60 11.90 10.25
N THR A 137 -2.40 10.62 9.95
CA THR A 137 -2.83 9.49 10.79
C THR A 137 -1.77 9.08 11.80
N LEU A 138 -0.52 8.95 11.38
CA LEU A 138 0.59 8.41 12.16
C LEU A 138 1.53 9.51 12.68
N GLY A 139 1.46 10.72 12.12
CA GLY A 139 2.43 11.79 12.43
C GLY A 139 3.81 11.57 11.80
N GLU A 140 3.94 10.58 10.92
CA GLU A 140 5.18 10.23 10.24
C GLU A 140 5.22 10.82 8.82
N GLY A 141 6.40 11.14 8.32
CA GLY A 141 6.60 11.71 6.98
C GLY A 141 7.51 10.82 6.14
N LYS A 142 7.33 10.88 4.82
CA LYS A 142 8.15 10.11 3.88
C LYS A 142 9.59 10.66 3.85
N ILE A 143 10.58 9.79 3.72
CA ILE A 143 12.01 10.17 3.68
C ILE A 143 12.52 10.32 2.22
N GLY A 144 11.73 10.00 1.19
CA GLY A 144 12.20 10.03 -0.20
C GLY A 144 11.13 10.34 -1.26
N ASP A 145 11.62 10.67 -2.46
CA ASP A 145 10.85 11.00 -3.67
C ASP A 145 10.98 9.84 -4.68
N GLY A 146 9.88 9.38 -5.28
CA GLY A 146 9.93 8.32 -6.31
C GLY A 146 10.82 8.66 -7.51
N LEU A 147 11.03 9.96 -7.80
CA LEU A 147 12.02 10.37 -8.81
C LEU A 147 13.46 10.03 -8.42
N GLN A 148 13.74 9.85 -7.12
CA GLN A 148 15.04 9.41 -6.62
C GLN A 148 15.28 7.92 -6.89
N ALA A 149 14.26 7.07 -6.81
CA ALA A 149 14.37 5.64 -7.10
C ALA A 149 14.78 5.40 -8.57
N LEU A 150 14.17 6.12 -9.51
CA LEU A 150 14.55 6.08 -10.93
C LEU A 150 16.00 6.51 -11.19
N ARG A 151 16.51 7.51 -10.45
CA ARG A 151 17.92 7.92 -10.53
C ARG A 151 18.84 6.82 -10.01
N TRP A 152 18.52 6.25 -8.85
CA TRP A 152 19.30 5.15 -8.28
C TRP A 152 19.32 3.92 -9.17
N TYR A 153 18.23 3.62 -9.89
CA TYR A 153 18.21 2.52 -10.84
C TYR A 153 19.22 2.73 -11.96
N ARG A 154 19.26 3.94 -12.55
CA ARG A 154 20.25 4.32 -13.58
C ARG A 154 21.69 4.27 -13.06
N GLU A 155 21.89 4.50 -11.77
CA GLU A 155 23.18 4.41 -11.07
C GLU A 155 23.53 2.99 -10.60
N GLY A 156 22.64 2.00 -10.77
CA GLY A 156 22.83 0.63 -10.26
C GLY A 156 22.72 0.49 -8.74
N ARG A 157 22.16 1.48 -8.04
CA ARG A 157 22.04 1.55 -6.57
C ARG A 157 20.78 0.87 -6.06
N LEU A 158 20.65 -0.43 -6.36
CA LEU A 158 19.46 -1.21 -6.00
C LEU A 158 19.20 -1.30 -4.50
N ASP A 159 20.25 -1.29 -3.66
CA ASP A 159 20.11 -1.33 -2.20
C ASP A 159 19.40 -0.09 -1.63
N GLU A 160 19.58 1.08 -2.25
CA GLU A 160 18.91 2.31 -1.82
C GLU A 160 17.44 2.31 -2.24
N ILE A 161 17.15 1.76 -3.41
CA ILE A 161 15.77 1.53 -3.87
C ILE A 161 15.07 0.56 -2.92
N ALA A 162 15.74 -0.54 -2.54
CA ALA A 162 15.18 -1.52 -1.61
C ALA A 162 14.87 -0.92 -0.24
N LYS A 163 15.77 -0.11 0.33
CA LYS A 163 15.50 0.58 1.61
C LYS A 163 14.34 1.56 1.52
N TYR A 164 14.25 2.30 0.42
CA TYR A 164 13.18 3.26 0.20
C TYR A 164 11.83 2.57 0.03
N CYS A 165 11.74 1.54 -0.82
CA CYS A 165 10.53 0.74 -0.99
C CYS A 165 10.14 0.01 0.30
N GLN A 166 11.12 -0.47 1.08
CA GLN A 166 10.86 -1.06 2.39
C GLN A 166 10.22 -0.07 3.37
N GLU A 167 10.62 1.20 3.36
CA GLU A 167 10.00 2.24 4.17
C GLU A 167 8.55 2.51 3.72
N ASP A 168 8.28 2.51 2.42
CA ASP A 168 6.91 2.67 1.90
C ASP A 168 6.00 1.51 2.30
N VAL A 169 6.51 0.28 2.26
CA VAL A 169 5.82 -0.91 2.77
C VAL A 169 5.60 -0.80 4.28
N ARG A 170 6.59 -0.32 5.04
CA ARG A 170 6.46 -0.11 6.50
C ARG A 170 5.35 0.89 6.81
N LEU A 171 5.36 2.06 6.17
CA LEU A 171 4.35 3.10 6.36
C LEU A 171 2.95 2.61 5.97
N THR A 172 2.86 1.86 4.88
CA THR A 172 1.59 1.25 4.42
C THR A 172 1.08 0.19 5.40
N ARG A 173 1.98 -0.65 5.95
CA ARG A 173 1.66 -1.63 7.01
C ARG A 173 1.15 -0.93 8.26
N ASP A 174 1.86 0.09 8.73
CA ASP A 174 1.53 0.79 9.96
C ASP A 174 0.21 1.55 9.81
N LEU A 175 -0.05 2.11 8.62
CA LEU A 175 -1.34 2.70 8.29
C LEU A 175 -2.45 1.64 8.33
N TYR A 176 -2.27 0.51 7.66
CA TYR A 176 -3.22 -0.62 7.68
C TYR A 176 -3.55 -1.07 9.11
N LEU A 177 -2.53 -1.27 9.95
CA LEU A 177 -2.72 -1.66 11.35
C LEU A 177 -3.46 -0.58 12.15
N TYR A 178 -3.18 0.70 11.90
CA TYR A 178 -3.93 1.80 12.52
C TYR A 178 -5.41 1.74 12.13
N GLY A 179 -5.74 1.66 10.84
CA GLY A 179 -7.13 1.68 10.39
C GLY A 179 -7.89 0.42 10.83
N LYS A 180 -7.23 -0.74 10.83
CA LYS A 180 -7.79 -1.99 11.37
C LYS A 180 -8.16 -1.86 12.85
N ARG A 181 -7.25 -1.30 13.66
CA ARG A 181 -7.44 -1.12 15.09
C ARG A 181 -8.47 -0.03 15.43
N ASN A 182 -8.41 1.10 14.73
CA ASN A 182 -9.13 2.32 15.10
C ASN A 182 -10.39 2.57 14.27
N ARG A 183 -10.64 1.77 13.23
CA ARG A 183 -11.79 1.86 12.32
C ARG A 183 -11.90 3.19 11.56
N HIS A 184 -10.82 3.97 11.56
CA HIS A 184 -10.70 5.19 10.78
C HIS A 184 -9.24 5.49 10.45
N VAL A 185 -9.03 6.37 9.49
CA VAL A 185 -7.76 7.07 9.25
C VAL A 185 -8.01 8.57 9.11
N LEU A 186 -6.93 9.35 9.15
CA LEU A 186 -6.96 10.79 8.92
C LEU A 186 -6.32 11.12 7.57
N VAL A 187 -6.91 12.04 6.83
CA VAL A 187 -6.39 12.50 5.54
C VAL A 187 -6.16 14.01 5.59
N ALA A 188 -4.91 14.43 5.38
CA ALA A 188 -4.58 15.86 5.37
C ALA A 188 -5.37 16.61 4.29
N ARG A 189 -5.73 17.85 4.61
CA ARG A 189 -6.28 18.81 3.65
C ARG A 189 -5.23 19.86 3.32
N TYR A 190 -5.37 20.47 2.14
CA TYR A 190 -4.58 21.65 1.78
C TYR A 190 -4.78 22.81 2.78
N SER A 191 -5.97 22.91 3.38
CA SER A 191 -6.25 23.86 4.46
C SER A 191 -7.25 23.27 5.47
N GLY A 192 -7.07 23.64 6.73
CA GLY A 192 -7.92 23.20 7.84
C GLY A 192 -7.51 21.85 8.44
N SER A 193 -8.36 21.33 9.32
CA SER A 193 -8.13 20.07 10.02
C SER A 193 -8.20 18.86 9.08
N PRO A 194 -7.43 17.79 9.35
CA PRO A 194 -7.54 16.54 8.62
C PRO A 194 -8.97 15.97 8.59
N ILE A 195 -9.29 15.24 7.53
CA ILE A 195 -10.56 14.52 7.38
C ILE A 195 -10.45 13.20 8.11
N LYS A 196 -11.37 12.91 9.03
CA LYS A 196 -11.57 11.56 9.52
C LYS A 196 -12.37 10.75 8.51
N VAL A 197 -11.82 9.62 8.09
CA VAL A 197 -12.46 8.68 7.16
C VAL A 197 -12.61 7.34 7.87
N GLU A 198 -13.85 6.90 8.09
CA GLU A 198 -14.13 5.58 8.66
C GLU A 198 -13.72 4.47 7.67
N VAL A 199 -13.17 3.37 8.15
CA VAL A 199 -12.64 2.24 7.36
C VAL A 199 -13.03 0.88 7.95
N ASP A 200 -13.07 -0.15 7.10
CA ASP A 200 -13.43 -1.51 7.47
C ASP A 200 -12.37 -2.53 6.97
N TRP A 201 -11.21 -2.53 7.63
CA TRP A 201 -9.99 -3.28 7.26
C TRP A 201 -9.73 -4.53 8.11
#